data_AF-A0A2V7YZB7-F1
#
_entry.id   AF-A0A2V7YZB7-F1
#
_cell.length_a   1.000
_cell.length_b   1.000
_cell.length_c   1.000
_cell.angle_alpha   90.00
_cell.angle_beta   90.00
_cell.angle_gamma   90.00
#
_symmetry.space_group_name_H-M   'P 1'
#
loop_
_entity.id
_entity.type
_entity.pdbx_description
1 polymer ?
#
loop_
_entity_poly.entity_id
_entity_poly.type
_entity_poly.pdbx_seq_one_letter_code
_entity_poly.pdbx_strand_id
1 'polypeptide(L)'
;MKLARSVFVTVAVFCLAAVAAAQERRPLSPPGVASTQVAGKWSAPDKDGERTYTGGKWIEITYGRPMLRGRTNIFGRGADYGKQVNASAPLWRAGANVTTTLKTEVPLE
;
A
#
# COMPACT_ATOMS: atom_id res chain seq x y z
N MET A 1 -6.42 -24.67 47.09
CA MET A 1 -6.74 -23.30 46.64
C MET A 1 -5.53 -22.49 46.18
N LYS A 2 -4.38 -22.50 46.88
CA LYS A 2 -3.18 -21.73 46.48
C LYS A 2 -2.59 -22.17 45.14
N LEU A 3 -2.46 -23.47 44.90
CA LEU A 3 -1.93 -24.04 43.65
C LEU A 3 -2.79 -23.68 42.42
N ALA A 4 -4.11 -23.80 42.54
CA ALA A 4 -5.05 -23.46 41.47
C ALA A 4 -5.01 -21.96 41.11
N ARG A 5 -4.81 -21.08 42.10
CA ARG A 5 -4.66 -19.65 41.89
C ARG A 5 -3.35 -19.30 41.18
N SER A 6 -2.26 -19.97 41.54
CA SER A 6 -0.95 -19.80 40.89
C SER A 6 -0.96 -20.27 39.43
N VAL A 7 -1.58 -21.41 39.14
CA VAL A 7 -1.73 -21.91 37.76
C VAL A 7 -2.55 -20.93 36.91
N PHE A 8 -3.65 -20.39 37.47
CA PHE A 8 -4.52 -19.45 36.77
C PHE A 8 -3.81 -18.13 36.44
N VAL A 9 -2.99 -17.62 37.37
CA VAL A 9 -2.19 -16.40 37.15
C VAL A 9 -1.12 -16.63 36.08
N THR A 10 -0.42 -17.77 36.10
CA THR A 10 0.59 -18.09 35.09
C THR A 10 -0.02 -18.23 33.69
N VAL A 11 -1.17 -18.90 33.57
CA VAL A 11 -1.90 -19.01 32.30
C VAL A 11 -2.35 -17.63 31.81
N ALA A 12 -2.89 -16.78 32.69
CA ALA A 12 -3.32 -15.43 32.33
C ALA A 12 -2.16 -14.56 31.81
N VAL A 13 -0.98 -14.64 32.44
CA VAL A 13 0.23 -13.91 32.01
C VAL A 13 0.72 -14.41 30.65
N PHE A 14 0.72 -15.72 30.42
CA PHE A 14 1.07 -16.30 29.12
C PHE A 14 0.10 -15.89 28.01
N CYS A 15 -1.20 -15.87 28.29
CA CYS A 15 -2.20 -15.38 27.34
C CYS A 15 -1.98 -13.90 26.99
N LEU A 16 -1.74 -13.02 27.97
CA LEU A 16 -1.47 -11.60 27.70
C LEU A 16 -0.20 -11.38 26.87
N ALA A 17 0.86 -12.13 27.13
CA ALA A 17 2.11 -12.06 26.37
C ALA A 17 1.92 -12.49 24.90
N ALA A 18 1.08 -13.50 24.66
CA ALA A 18 0.73 -13.94 23.31
C ALA A 18 -0.04 -12.85 22.53
N VAL A 19 -0.97 -12.13 23.19
CA VAL A 19 -1.70 -11.02 22.54
C VAL A 19 -0.76 -9.85 22.20
N ALA A 20 0.19 -9.54 23.08
CA ALA A 20 1.18 -8.49 22.83
C ALA A 20 2.15 -8.84 21.67
N ALA A 21 2.53 -10.12 21.53
CA ALA A 21 3.36 -10.59 20.42
C ALA A 21 2.59 -10.68 19.08
N ALA A 22 1.26 -10.80 19.14
CA ALA A 22 0.38 -10.82 17.97
C ALA A 22 0.05 -9.42 17.42
N GLN A 23 0.60 -8.35 18.00
CA GLN A 23 0.42 -7.01 17.46
C GLN A 23 1.18 -6.88 16.13
N GLU A 24 0.46 -7.15 15.03
CA GLU A 24 0.96 -7.04 13.67
C GLU A 24 1.53 -5.63 13.46
N ARG A 25 2.84 -5.54 13.21
CA ARG A 25 3.47 -4.25 12.91
C ARG A 25 2.86 -3.74 11.62
N ARG A 26 2.20 -2.58 11.70
CA ARG A 26 1.74 -1.86 10.50
C ARG A 26 2.91 -1.78 9.50
N PRO A 27 2.69 -2.12 8.22
CA PRO A 27 3.75 -2.05 7.24
C PRO A 27 4.27 -0.61 7.16
N LEU A 28 5.60 -0.44 7.20
CA LEU A 28 6.24 0.87 7.09
C LEU A 28 5.88 1.59 5.76
N SER A 29 5.59 0.81 4.71
CA SER A 29 4.98 1.29 3.48
C SER A 29 3.75 0.44 3.14
N PRO A 30 2.55 0.89 3.55
CA PRO A 30 1.32 0.28 3.07
C PRO A 30 1.20 0.42 1.53
N PRO A 31 0.47 -0.48 0.85
CA PRO A 31 0.18 -0.32 -0.57
C PRO A 31 -0.58 0.99 -0.83
N GLY A 32 -0.31 1.62 -1.97
CA GLY A 32 -1.05 2.76 -2.47
C GLY A 32 -2.22 2.31 -3.34
N VAL A 33 -3.29 3.10 -3.34
CA VAL A 33 -4.43 2.92 -4.25
C VAL A 33 -4.70 4.27 -4.92
N ALA A 34 -4.90 4.25 -6.24
CA ALA A 34 -5.41 5.37 -7.01
C ALA A 34 -6.63 4.90 -7.78
N SER A 35 -7.71 5.69 -7.76
CA SER A 35 -8.95 5.34 -8.44
C SER A 35 -9.55 6.56 -9.14
N THR A 36 -10.28 6.28 -10.22
CA THR A 36 -11.06 7.29 -10.95
C THR A 36 -12.27 6.65 -11.60
N GLN A 37 -13.31 7.46 -11.88
CA GLN A 37 -14.44 7.03 -12.66
C GLN A 37 -14.33 7.51 -14.12
N VAL A 38 -14.74 6.66 -15.04
CA VAL A 38 -14.83 6.93 -16.48
C VAL A 38 -16.21 6.57 -17.02
N ALA A 39 -16.53 6.97 -18.25
CA ALA A 39 -17.76 6.60 -18.97
C ALA A 39 -19.11 7.01 -18.33
N GLY A 40 -19.10 7.81 -17.26
CA GLY A 40 -20.27 8.45 -16.69
C GLY A 40 -20.65 9.77 -17.37
N LYS A 41 -21.66 10.45 -16.83
CA LYS A 41 -22.19 11.70 -17.34
C LYS A 41 -22.24 12.75 -16.24
N TRP A 42 -21.89 13.98 -16.60
CA TRP A 42 -22.11 15.15 -15.74
C TRP A 42 -23.55 15.62 -15.85
N SER A 43 -24.18 15.92 -14.72
CA SER A 43 -25.47 16.60 -14.69
C SER A 43 -25.37 18.01 -15.29
N ALA A 44 -26.53 18.60 -15.57
CA ALA A 44 -26.62 20.06 -15.66
C ALA A 44 -26.18 20.69 -14.31
N PRO A 45 -25.63 21.91 -14.32
CA PRO A 45 -25.38 22.64 -13.10
C PRO A 45 -26.66 22.79 -12.29
N ASP A 46 -26.57 22.61 -10.97
CA ASP A 46 -27.68 22.93 -10.08
C ASP A 46 -27.79 24.44 -9.86
N LYS A 47 -28.67 24.84 -8.93
CA LYS A 47 -28.91 26.26 -8.59
C LYS A 47 -27.66 26.98 -8.06
N ASP A 48 -26.68 26.25 -7.53
CA ASP A 48 -25.43 26.78 -6.97
C ASP A 48 -24.27 26.64 -7.99
N GLY A 49 -24.53 26.08 -9.18
CA GLY A 49 -23.56 25.86 -10.25
C GLY A 49 -22.81 24.53 -10.17
N GLU A 50 -23.11 23.69 -9.18
CA GLU A 50 -22.42 22.42 -8.95
C GLU A 50 -22.90 21.34 -9.92
N ARG A 51 -22.00 20.43 -10.28
CA ARG A 51 -22.30 19.32 -11.20
C ARG A 51 -22.03 18.00 -10.50
N THR A 52 -22.93 17.05 -10.72
CA THR A 52 -22.79 15.69 -10.19
C THR A 52 -22.43 14.73 -11.31
N TYR A 53 -21.37 13.95 -11.12
CA TYR A 53 -21.01 12.87 -12.02
C TYR A 53 -21.76 11.60 -11.64
N THR A 54 -22.49 11.00 -12.58
CA THR A 54 -23.29 9.79 -12.33
C THR A 54 -23.06 8.73 -13.41
N GLY A 55 -23.28 7.46 -13.05
CA GLY A 55 -23.15 6.33 -13.97
C GLY A 55 -21.71 5.98 -14.38
N GLY A 56 -20.70 6.55 -13.71
CA GLY A 56 -19.30 6.24 -13.95
C GLY A 56 -18.94 4.79 -13.60
N LYS A 57 -17.92 4.28 -14.30
CA LYS A 57 -17.29 2.98 -14.08
C LYS A 57 -15.90 3.16 -13.50
N TRP A 58 -15.50 2.27 -12.60
CA TRP A 58 -14.24 2.42 -11.89
C TRP A 58 -13.04 1.83 -12.63
N ILE A 59 -11.93 2.55 -12.51
CA ILE A 59 -10.58 2.06 -12.74
C ILE A 59 -9.80 2.25 -11.44
N GLU A 60 -9.23 1.18 -10.92
CA GLU A 60 -8.43 1.17 -9.69
C GLU A 60 -7.03 0.60 -9.95
N ILE A 61 -6.02 1.30 -9.45
CA ILE A 61 -4.61 0.90 -9.49
C ILE A 61 -4.12 0.72 -8.06
N THR A 62 -3.73 -0.50 -7.72
CA THR A 62 -3.06 -0.81 -6.46
C THR A 62 -1.58 -1.01 -6.73
N TYR A 63 -0.72 -0.25 -6.05
CA TYR A 63 0.72 -0.24 -6.31
C TYR A 63 1.56 -0.30 -5.03
N GLY A 64 2.75 -0.88 -5.13
CA GLY A 64 3.73 -0.88 -4.05
C GLY A 64 4.37 0.49 -3.86
N ARG A 65 4.67 0.85 -2.60
CA ARG A 65 5.40 2.09 -2.26
C ARG A 65 6.81 1.74 -1.75
N PRO A 66 7.83 1.65 -2.62
CA PRO A 66 9.15 1.18 -2.24
C PRO A 66 9.78 2.08 -1.17
N MET A 67 10.48 1.45 -0.22
CA MET A 67 11.21 2.15 0.83
C MET A 67 12.71 2.05 0.62
N LEU A 68 13.39 3.15 0.93
CA LEU A 68 14.85 3.17 0.97
C LEU A 68 15.43 2.30 2.09
N ARG A 69 14.67 1.96 3.14
CA ARG A 69 15.13 1.14 4.27
C ARG A 69 16.48 1.61 4.83
N GLY A 70 16.64 2.92 5.03
CA GLY A 70 17.88 3.53 5.53
C GLY A 70 19.00 3.70 4.48
N ARG A 71 18.83 3.20 3.25
CA ARG A 71 19.81 3.41 2.18
C ARG A 71 19.79 4.87 1.71
N THR A 72 20.95 5.52 1.72
CA THR A 72 21.13 6.89 1.23
C THR A 72 21.86 6.87 -0.12
N ASN A 73 21.65 7.91 -0.92
CA ASN A 73 22.34 8.13 -2.20
C ASN A 73 22.26 6.95 -3.21
N ILE A 74 21.21 6.11 -3.15
CA ILE A 74 21.11 4.91 -4.01
C ILE A 74 21.08 5.23 -5.50
N PHE A 75 20.61 6.42 -5.86
CA PHE A 75 20.57 6.86 -7.25
C PHE A 75 21.82 7.62 -7.66
N GLY A 76 22.78 7.90 -6.78
CA GLY A 76 23.90 8.80 -7.10
C GLY A 76 23.44 10.22 -7.43
N ARG A 77 24.34 11.02 -8.05
CA ARG A 77 24.09 12.41 -8.46
C ARG A 77 24.87 12.72 -9.74
N GLY A 78 24.44 13.76 -10.47
CA GLY A 78 25.15 14.27 -11.65
C GLY A 78 25.37 13.19 -12.71
N ALA A 79 26.60 13.11 -13.24
CA ALA A 79 26.97 12.12 -14.25
C ALA A 79 26.90 10.67 -13.77
N ASP A 80 26.81 10.43 -12.46
CA ASP A 80 26.72 9.09 -11.87
C ASP A 80 25.29 8.72 -11.43
N TYR A 81 24.31 9.56 -11.78
CA TYR A 81 22.92 9.27 -11.47
C TYR A 81 22.46 7.96 -12.15
N GLY A 82 21.80 7.08 -11.40
CA GLY A 82 21.21 5.84 -11.88
C GLY A 82 22.19 4.68 -12.14
N LYS A 83 23.51 4.94 -12.24
CA LYS A 83 24.49 3.89 -12.59
C LYS A 83 24.52 2.72 -11.60
N GLN A 84 24.46 3.02 -10.30
CA GLN A 84 24.50 2.00 -9.25
C GLN A 84 23.27 1.10 -9.25
N VAL A 85 22.07 1.66 -9.45
CA VAL A 85 20.81 0.90 -9.46
C VAL A 85 20.57 0.16 -10.79
N ASN A 86 21.23 0.61 -11.86
CA ASN A 86 21.19 -0.06 -13.15
C ASN A 86 22.13 -1.27 -13.18
N ALA A 87 23.30 -1.21 -12.53
CA ALA A 87 24.28 -2.30 -12.40
C ALA A 87 24.59 -3.02 -13.73
N SER A 88 24.57 -2.28 -14.85
CA SER A 88 24.73 -2.81 -16.23
C SER A 88 23.69 -3.86 -16.64
N ALA A 89 22.57 -3.97 -15.92
CA ALA A 89 21.49 -4.86 -16.28
C ALA A 89 20.75 -4.34 -17.53
N PRO A 90 20.39 -5.22 -18.49
CA PRO A 90 19.59 -4.83 -19.65
C PRO A 90 18.17 -4.38 -19.26
N LEU A 91 17.70 -4.75 -18.07
CA LEU A 91 16.41 -4.35 -17.53
C LEU A 91 16.54 -3.94 -16.06
N TRP A 92 16.07 -2.73 -15.76
CA TRP A 92 16.03 -2.19 -14.42
C TRP A 92 14.83 -2.74 -13.62
N ARG A 93 15.08 -3.27 -12.42
CA ARG A 93 14.03 -3.63 -11.44
C ARG A 93 14.21 -2.86 -10.14
N ALA A 94 13.65 -1.65 -10.08
CA ALA A 94 13.49 -0.92 -8.81
C ALA A 94 12.07 -1.15 -8.26
N GLY A 95 11.91 -1.95 -7.21
CA GLY A 95 10.60 -2.17 -6.61
C GLY A 95 10.60 -3.15 -5.44
N ALA A 96 9.55 -3.08 -4.62
CA ALA A 96 9.39 -3.92 -3.43
C ALA A 96 8.95 -5.37 -3.72
N ASN A 97 9.09 -5.86 -4.96
CA ASN A 97 8.45 -7.09 -5.46
C ASN A 97 6.93 -7.14 -5.21
N VAL A 98 6.28 -5.99 -5.14
CA VAL A 98 4.82 -5.89 -5.06
C VAL A 98 4.29 -5.65 -6.47
N THR A 99 3.47 -6.56 -6.96
CA THR A 99 2.80 -6.43 -8.25
C THR A 99 1.87 -5.22 -8.23
N THR A 100 2.00 -4.35 -9.22
CA THR A 100 0.98 -3.35 -9.50
C THR A 100 -0.22 -4.06 -10.10
N THR A 101 -1.37 -3.98 -9.44
CA THR A 101 -2.61 -4.60 -9.89
C THR A 101 -3.54 -3.52 -10.44
N LEU A 102 -4.07 -3.76 -11.63
CA LEU A 102 -5.05 -2.92 -12.29
C LEU A 102 -6.39 -3.65 -12.28
N LYS A 103 -7.43 -3.02 -11.72
CA LYS A 103 -8.80 -3.53 -11.73
C LYS A 103 -9.67 -2.55 -12.50
N THR A 104 -10.40 -3.05 -13.48
CA THR A 104 -11.25 -2.22 -14.33
C THR A 104 -12.65 -2.81 -14.46
N GLU A 105 -13.64 -1.93 -14.47
CA GLU A 105 -15.02 -2.27 -14.82
C GLU A 105 -15.29 -2.09 -16.33
N VAL A 106 -14.31 -1.58 -17.06
CA VAL A 106 -14.34 -1.35 -18.51
C VAL A 106 -13.14 -2.00 -19.20
N PRO A 107 -13.26 -2.38 -20.48
CA PRO A 107 -12.12 -2.78 -21.29
C PRO A 107 -11.07 -1.67 -21.38
N LEU A 108 -9.80 -2.07 -21.47
CA LEU A 108 -8.68 -1.20 -21.79
C LEU A 108 -8.14 -1.62 -23.16
N GLU A 109 -7.93 -0.66 -24.06
CA GLU A 109 -7.35 -0.85 -25.39
C GLU A 109 -5.91 -0.35 -25.45
#